data_AF-A0AAD9LUJ4-F1
#
_entry.id   AF-A0AAD9LUJ4-F1
#
_cell.length_a   1.000
_cell.length_b   1.000
_cell.length_c   1.000
_cell.angle_alpha   90.00
_cell.angle_beta   90.00
_cell.angle_gamma   90.00
#
_symmetry.space_group_name_H-M   'P 1'
#
loop_
_entity.id
_entity.type
_entity.pdbx_description
1 polymer ?
#
loop_
_entity_poly.entity_id
_entity_poly.type
_entity_poly.pdbx_seq_one_letter_code
_entity_poly.pdbx_strand_id
1 'polypeptide(L)'
;MPCAVFSCRPSSSFASLDIPAIAYVDRDSLRNDRAASLNHILQPPPKRRPSKPTASLYRTYLNRINPQDPARDPSVVALLFALAQSQRRKLGRARGSAAANPISFQVHVLLGDVLDDTRLWVYTADIPIAALDRLADFRCTPRGATHFTIHTTEIPFQPYTTLPERLLRATLPKVAQIFQAPPDRKRPRASDTSPAERMKIARVG
;
A
#
# COMPACT_ATOMS: atom_id res chain seq x y z
N MET A 1 18.26 4.26 2.46
CA MET A 1 16.89 3.97 1.98
C MET A 1 16.12 5.27 1.76
N PRO A 2 16.42 5.99 0.65
CA PRO A 2 15.56 7.07 0.20
C PRO A 2 14.22 6.47 -0.24
N CYS A 3 13.16 6.75 0.51
CA CYS A 3 11.80 6.36 0.16
C CYS A 3 10.86 7.52 0.45
N ALA A 4 9.90 7.76 -0.44
CA ALA A 4 8.86 8.75 -0.23
C ALA A 4 7.64 8.03 0.35
N VAL A 5 7.23 8.40 1.57
CA VAL A 5 6.07 7.78 2.24
C VAL A 5 4.88 8.73 2.15
N PHE A 6 3.82 8.26 1.52
CA PHE A 6 2.55 8.94 1.40
C PHE A 6 1.54 8.34 2.39
N SER A 7 0.86 9.21 3.13
CA SER A 7 -0.30 8.81 3.93
C SER A 7 -1.37 9.87 3.77
N CYS A 8 -2.53 9.49 3.24
CA CYS A 8 -3.65 10.41 3.19
C CYS A 8 -4.15 10.64 4.62
N ARG A 9 -4.36 11.92 4.98
CA ARG A 9 -5.01 12.28 6.24
C ARG A 9 -6.50 11.98 6.06
N PRO A 10 -7.17 11.30 6.99
CA PRO A 10 -8.61 11.12 6.89
C PRO A 10 -9.27 12.50 6.92
N SER A 11 -9.89 12.90 5.81
CA SER A 11 -10.84 14.01 5.83
C SER A 11 -12.03 13.60 6.68
N SER A 12 -12.64 14.55 7.40
CA SER A 12 -13.80 14.33 8.29
C SER A 12 -14.97 13.62 7.60
N SER A 13 -15.06 13.65 6.28
CA SER A 13 -16.04 12.92 5.45
C SER A 13 -15.70 11.46 5.13
N PHE A 14 -14.48 11.00 5.42
CA PHE A 14 -13.98 9.63 5.17
C PHE A 14 -13.49 8.93 6.44
N ALA A 15 -14.02 9.30 7.61
CA ALA A 15 -13.58 8.83 8.93
C ALA A 15 -13.67 7.30 9.14
N SER A 16 -14.28 6.55 8.20
CA SER A 16 -14.44 5.09 8.25
C SER A 16 -13.57 4.32 7.25
N LEU A 17 -12.84 4.99 6.35
CA LEU A 17 -11.96 4.30 5.41
C LEU A 17 -10.57 4.15 6.03
N ASP A 18 -10.16 2.90 6.31
CA ASP A 18 -8.78 2.55 6.61
C ASP A 18 -7.90 2.92 5.41
N ILE A 19 -7.28 4.10 5.47
CA ILE A 19 -6.39 4.58 4.41
C ILE A 19 -5.06 3.82 4.54
N PRO A 20 -4.68 3.03 3.52
CA PRO A 20 -3.43 2.30 3.56
C PRO A 20 -2.22 3.25 3.43
N ALA A 21 -1.08 2.82 3.96
CA ALA A 21 0.17 3.54 3.84
C ALA A 21 0.86 3.12 2.54
N ILE A 22 1.32 4.11 1.79
CA ILE A 22 1.91 3.88 0.47
C ILE A 22 3.34 4.43 0.51
N ALA A 23 4.33 3.64 0.11
CA ALA A 23 5.67 4.16 -0.17
C ALA A 23 5.98 4.09 -1.65
N TYR A 24 6.74 5.05 -2.16
CA TYR A 24 7.42 4.95 -3.43
C TYR A 24 8.91 4.73 -3.21
N VAL A 25 9.47 3.80 -3.98
CA VAL A 25 10.89 3.49 -4.03
C VAL A 25 11.34 3.35 -5.46
N ASP A 26 12.53 3.85 -5.74
CA ASP A 26 13.23 3.61 -6.97
C ASP A 26 14.18 2.41 -6.82
N ARG A 27 14.10 1.47 -7.76
CA ARG A 27 14.87 0.23 -7.76
C ARG A 27 16.35 0.47 -7.97
N ASP A 28 16.72 1.47 -8.75
CA ASP A 28 18.14 1.81 -8.94
C ASP A 28 18.75 2.37 -7.66
N SER A 29 17.99 3.19 -6.94
CA SER A 29 18.36 3.62 -5.59
C SER A 29 18.56 2.43 -4.63
N LEU A 30 17.73 1.39 -4.69
CA LEU A 30 17.93 0.16 -3.90
C LEU A 30 19.20 -0.59 -4.30
N ARG A 31 19.47 -0.74 -5.60
CA ARG A 31 20.69 -1.39 -6.12
C ARG A 31 21.94 -0.64 -5.64
N ASN A 32 21.91 0.70 -5.71
CA ASN A 32 22.99 1.56 -5.27
C ASN A 32 23.21 1.48 -3.75
N ASP A 33 22.14 1.52 -2.95
CA ASP A 33 22.21 1.37 -1.48
C ASP A 33 22.82 0.01 -1.08
N ARG A 34 22.43 -1.07 -1.79
CA ARG A 34 23.01 -2.42 -1.59
C ARG A 34 24.49 -2.44 -1.90
N ALA A 35 24.90 -1.95 -3.06
CA ALA A 35 26.30 -1.87 -3.45
C ALA A 35 27.11 -1.05 -2.43
N ALA A 36 26.56 0.10 -2.02
CA ALA A 36 27.18 0.99 -1.03
C ALA A 36 27.35 0.32 0.34
N SER A 37 26.38 -0.48 0.79
CA SER A 37 26.46 -1.22 2.05
C SER A 37 27.65 -2.19 2.11
N LEU A 38 28.09 -2.68 0.95
CA LEU A 38 29.22 -3.61 0.81
C LEU A 38 30.56 -2.92 0.52
N ASN A 39 30.60 -1.58 0.44
CA ASN A 39 31.83 -0.84 0.14
C ASN A 39 32.94 -1.12 1.15
N HIS A 40 32.61 -1.42 2.42
CA HIS A 40 33.58 -1.80 3.44
C HIS A 40 34.41 -3.04 3.07
N ILE A 41 33.85 -3.96 2.27
CA ILE A 41 34.56 -5.15 1.76
C ILE A 41 35.61 -4.72 0.74
N LEU A 42 35.28 -3.71 -0.07
CA LEU A 42 36.16 -3.22 -1.12
C LEU A 42 37.24 -2.29 -0.62
N GLN A 43 37.15 -1.73 0.60
CA GLN A 43 38.09 -0.73 1.13
C GLN A 43 39.48 -1.33 1.38
N PRO A 44 40.46 -1.05 0.51
CA PRO A 44 41.86 -1.31 0.79
C PRO A 44 42.41 -0.04 1.48
N PRO A 45 43.63 -0.07 2.03
CA PRO A 45 44.31 1.17 2.40
C PRO A 45 44.34 2.14 1.20
N PRO A 46 44.37 3.47 1.42
CA PRO A 46 44.02 4.53 0.45
C PRO A 46 44.86 4.60 -0.85
N LYS A 47 45.74 3.64 -1.12
CA LYS A 47 46.58 3.56 -2.32
C LYS A 47 46.61 2.17 -2.98
N ARG A 48 45.83 1.20 -2.49
CA ARG A 48 45.83 -0.17 -3.01
C ARG A 48 44.53 -0.44 -3.74
N ARG A 49 44.60 -1.14 -4.87
CA ARG A 49 43.41 -1.69 -5.53
C ARG A 49 42.93 -2.92 -4.74
N PRO A 50 41.61 -3.19 -4.70
CA PRO A 50 41.11 -4.41 -4.08
C PRO A 50 41.72 -5.64 -4.77
N SER A 51 42.06 -6.65 -3.98
CA SER A 51 42.61 -7.89 -4.50
C SER A 51 41.56 -8.66 -5.31
N LYS A 52 41.98 -9.56 -6.21
CA LYS A 52 41.05 -10.44 -6.94
C LYS A 52 40.13 -11.24 -6.00
N PRO A 53 40.63 -11.85 -4.90
CA PRO A 53 39.77 -12.48 -3.89
C PRO A 53 38.75 -11.53 -3.28
N THR A 54 39.16 -10.32 -2.90
CA THR A 54 38.26 -9.29 -2.33
C THR A 54 37.15 -8.91 -3.30
N ALA A 55 37.49 -8.69 -4.57
CA ALA A 55 36.53 -8.38 -5.62
C ALA A 55 35.55 -9.55 -5.87
N SER A 56 36.04 -10.80 -5.79
CA SER A 56 35.21 -11.99 -5.89
C SER A 56 34.24 -12.11 -4.72
N LEU A 57 34.72 -11.92 -3.49
CA LEU A 57 33.87 -11.90 -2.29
C LEU A 57 32.78 -10.83 -2.38
N TYR A 58 33.15 -9.60 -2.77
CA TYR A 58 32.20 -8.51 -2.98
C TYR A 58 31.09 -8.90 -3.97
N ARG A 59 31.45 -9.46 -5.13
CA ARG A 59 30.46 -9.90 -6.14
C ARG A 59 29.55 -11.00 -5.60
N THR A 60 30.10 -11.97 -4.87
CA THR A 60 29.32 -13.04 -4.23
C THR A 60 28.31 -12.48 -3.25
N TYR A 61 28.71 -11.53 -2.40
CA TYR A 61 27.80 -10.88 -1.46
C TYR A 61 26.75 -10.02 -2.18
N LEU A 62 27.17 -9.24 -3.20
CA LEU A 62 26.25 -8.40 -3.96
C LEU A 62 25.18 -9.24 -4.66
N ASN A 63 25.56 -10.36 -5.27
CA ASN A 63 24.64 -11.29 -5.90
C ASN A 63 23.71 -11.99 -4.91
N ARG A 64 24.11 -12.11 -3.63
CA ARG A 64 23.27 -12.68 -2.58
C ARG A 64 22.22 -11.71 -2.07
N ILE A 65 22.55 -10.41 -2.00
CA ILE A 65 21.61 -9.38 -1.52
C ILE A 65 20.75 -8.80 -2.65
N ASN A 66 21.18 -8.92 -3.90
CA ASN A 66 20.40 -8.51 -5.05
C ASN A 66 19.53 -9.68 -5.53
N PRO A 67 18.20 -9.56 -5.46
CA PRO A 67 17.32 -10.66 -5.81
C PRO A 67 17.40 -10.94 -7.32
N GLN A 68 17.44 -12.21 -7.69
CA GLN A 68 17.34 -12.62 -9.09
C GLN A 68 15.95 -12.36 -9.66
N ASP A 69 14.92 -12.57 -8.84
CA ASP A 69 13.53 -12.27 -9.16
C ASP A 69 13.12 -10.93 -8.52
N PRO A 70 12.86 -9.87 -9.32
CA PRO A 70 12.34 -8.60 -8.82
C PRO A 70 11.08 -8.75 -7.96
N ALA A 71 10.21 -9.70 -8.29
CA ALA A 71 8.95 -9.90 -7.59
C ALA A 71 9.14 -10.44 -6.17
N ARG A 72 10.32 -10.97 -5.85
CA ARG A 72 10.69 -11.56 -4.56
C ARG A 72 11.79 -10.78 -3.85
N ASP A 73 11.78 -9.46 -3.99
CA ASP A 73 12.79 -8.60 -3.38
C ASP A 73 12.61 -8.52 -1.84
N PRO A 74 13.57 -9.01 -1.02
CA PRO A 74 13.46 -8.99 0.43
C PRO A 74 13.49 -7.57 1.02
N SER A 75 14.09 -6.59 0.34
CA SER A 75 14.08 -5.19 0.78
C SER A 75 12.69 -4.58 0.68
N VAL A 76 11.89 -4.98 -0.32
CA VAL A 76 10.49 -4.56 -0.45
C VAL A 76 9.65 -5.13 0.69
N VAL A 77 9.88 -6.40 1.07
CA VAL A 77 9.23 -7.03 2.23
C VAL A 77 9.53 -6.25 3.51
N ALA A 78 10.81 -5.93 3.74
CA ALA A 78 11.22 -5.13 4.90
C ALA A 78 10.54 -3.75 4.92
N LEU A 79 10.36 -3.12 3.76
CA LEU A 79 9.67 -1.84 3.66
C LEU A 79 8.17 -1.94 3.96
N LEU A 80 7.49 -2.98 3.47
CA LEU A 80 6.08 -3.24 3.81
C LEU A 80 5.91 -3.36 5.34
N PHE A 81 6.80 -4.11 6.01
CA PHE A 81 6.82 -4.18 7.47
C PHE A 81 7.04 -2.82 8.13
N ALA A 82 8.02 -2.04 7.65
CA ALA A 82 8.30 -0.72 8.18
C ALA A 82 7.10 0.23 8.06
N LEU A 83 6.33 0.13 6.96
CA LEU A 83 5.09 0.86 6.76
C LEU A 83 4.00 0.45 7.76
N ALA A 84 3.79 -0.85 7.96
CA ALA A 84 2.79 -1.33 8.92
C ALA A 84 3.15 -0.95 10.36
N GLN A 85 4.42 -1.05 10.73
CA GLN A 85 4.92 -0.53 12.02
C GLN A 85 4.71 0.99 12.15
N SER A 86 4.91 1.74 11.07
CA SER A 86 4.67 3.18 11.04
C SER A 86 3.19 3.52 11.26
N GLN A 87 2.28 2.80 10.59
CA GLN A 87 0.84 2.91 10.82
C GLN A 87 0.47 2.58 12.26
N ARG A 88 0.98 1.49 12.83
CA ARG A 88 0.77 1.13 14.25
C ARG A 88 1.19 2.25 15.20
N ARG A 89 2.37 2.84 14.98
CA ARG A 89 2.86 3.98 15.79
C ARG A 89 1.97 5.22 15.65
N LYS A 90 1.52 5.54 14.43
CA LYS A 90 0.59 6.66 14.19
C LYS A 90 -0.75 6.43 14.90
N LEU A 91 -1.27 5.20 14.84
CA LEU A 91 -2.51 4.82 15.50
C LEU A 91 -2.42 4.97 17.02
N GLY A 92 -1.34 4.48 17.64
CA GLY A 92 -1.10 4.59 19.08
C GLY A 92 -0.95 6.05 19.56
N ARG A 93 -0.48 6.96 18.69
CA ARG A 93 -0.41 8.40 19.00
C ARG A 93 -1.76 9.11 18.84
N ALA A 94 -2.59 8.68 17.89
CA ALA A 94 -3.85 9.31 17.55
C ALA A 94 -5.02 8.85 18.44
N ARG A 95 -4.98 7.63 18.97
CA ARG A 95 -6.05 7.04 19.79
C ARG A 95 -5.67 7.03 21.26
N GLY A 96 -6.34 7.85 22.07
CA GLY A 96 -6.42 7.60 23.50
C GLY A 96 -7.34 6.40 23.75
N SER A 97 -6.79 5.25 24.15
CA SER A 97 -7.39 4.04 24.73
C SER A 97 -8.63 3.35 24.09
N ALA A 98 -9.56 4.07 23.44
CA ALA A 98 -10.95 3.61 23.30
C ALA A 98 -11.37 3.09 21.91
N ALA A 99 -10.50 3.08 20.90
CA ALA A 99 -10.89 2.63 19.55
C ALA A 99 -10.27 1.27 19.20
N ALA A 100 -11.13 0.35 18.74
CA ALA A 100 -10.82 -1.05 18.42
C ALA A 100 -9.51 -1.19 17.63
N ASN A 101 -8.56 -1.93 18.19
CA ASN A 101 -7.29 -2.20 17.52
C ASN A 101 -7.55 -2.93 16.19
N PRO A 102 -6.98 -2.46 15.06
CA PRO A 102 -7.15 -3.15 13.79
C PRO A 102 -6.56 -4.56 13.90
N ILE A 103 -7.09 -5.52 13.15
CA ILE A 103 -6.56 -6.90 13.14
C ILE A 103 -5.28 -6.96 12.29
N SER A 104 -5.19 -6.08 11.29
CA SER A 104 -4.11 -6.02 10.32
C SER A 104 -3.95 -4.61 9.73
N PHE A 105 -2.84 -4.41 9.02
CA PHE A 105 -2.43 -3.15 8.43
C PHE A 105 -2.22 -3.32 6.93
N GLN A 106 -3.10 -2.71 6.13
CA GLN A 106 -2.95 -2.67 4.67
C GLN A 106 -1.88 -1.65 4.28
N VAL A 107 -0.89 -2.11 3.53
CA VAL A 107 0.26 -1.32 3.09
C VAL A 107 0.58 -1.60 1.62
N HIS A 108 1.12 -0.59 0.94
CA HIS A 108 1.55 -0.69 -0.45
C HIS A 108 2.95 -0.11 -0.65
N VAL A 109 3.72 -0.74 -1.52
CA VAL A 109 4.99 -0.22 -2.03
C VAL A 109 4.90 -0.12 -3.55
N LEU A 110 5.08 1.08 -4.06
CA LEU A 110 5.26 1.39 -5.47
C LEU A 110 6.76 1.33 -5.78
N LEU A 111 7.14 0.49 -6.73
CA LEU A 111 8.52 0.31 -7.14
C LEU A 111 8.65 0.68 -8.63
N GLY A 112 9.36 1.78 -8.90
CA GLY A 112 9.82 2.15 -10.24
C GLY A 112 11.24 1.66 -10.48
N ASP A 113 11.67 1.61 -11.74
CA ASP A 113 13.05 1.33 -12.14
C ASP A 113 13.42 2.35 -13.22
N VAL A 114 14.50 3.11 -13.06
CA VAL A 114 14.88 4.14 -14.06
C VAL A 114 15.25 3.48 -15.40
N LEU A 115 15.67 2.21 -15.37
CA LEU A 115 15.94 1.42 -16.57
C LEU A 115 14.68 0.86 -17.24
N ASP A 116 13.53 0.85 -16.54
CA ASP A 116 12.24 0.40 -17.09
C ASP A 116 11.19 1.51 -16.97
N ASP A 117 11.10 2.32 -18.03
CA ASP A 117 10.15 3.41 -18.16
C ASP A 117 8.77 2.96 -18.65
N THR A 118 8.52 1.64 -18.70
CA THR A 118 7.29 1.07 -19.26
C THR A 118 6.27 0.70 -18.19
N ARG A 119 6.74 0.33 -16.99
CA ARG A 119 5.89 -0.24 -15.94
C ARG A 119 6.28 0.24 -14.53
N LEU A 120 5.27 0.29 -13.67
CA LEU A 120 5.39 0.46 -12.23
C LEU A 120 4.91 -0.80 -11.52
N TRP A 121 5.67 -1.28 -10.55
CA TRP A 121 5.28 -2.44 -9.73
C TRP A 121 4.59 -1.98 -8.45
N VAL A 122 3.49 -2.64 -8.11
CA VAL A 122 2.75 -2.37 -6.86
C VAL A 122 2.73 -3.64 -6.03
N TYR A 123 3.41 -3.58 -4.89
CA TYR A 123 3.38 -4.63 -3.88
C TYR A 123 2.37 -4.25 -2.81
N THR A 124 1.41 -5.13 -2.57
CA THR A 124 0.34 -4.95 -1.61
C THR A 124 0.40 -6.06 -0.57
N ALA A 125 0.33 -5.70 0.70
CA ALA A 125 0.26 -6.67 1.78
C ALA A 125 -0.74 -6.21 2.83
N ASP A 126 -1.44 -7.18 3.42
CA ASP A 126 -2.20 -6.98 4.64
C ASP A 126 -1.43 -7.64 5.79
N ILE A 127 -0.79 -6.82 6.62
CA ILE A 127 0.16 -7.30 7.65
C ILE A 127 -0.56 -7.45 8.99
N PRO A 128 -0.73 -8.69 9.51
CA PRO A 128 -1.39 -8.92 10.79
C PRO A 128 -0.63 -8.28 11.94
N ILE A 129 -1.35 -7.80 12.97
CA ILE A 129 -0.72 -7.31 14.20
C ILE A 129 0.14 -8.40 14.85
N ALA A 130 -0.35 -9.64 14.85
CA ALA A 130 0.38 -10.78 15.39
C ALA A 130 1.75 -10.99 14.71
N ALA A 131 1.87 -10.69 13.42
CA ALA A 131 3.15 -10.73 12.70
C ALA A 131 4.09 -9.61 13.18
N LEU A 132 3.56 -8.41 13.42
CA LEU A 132 4.32 -7.29 13.99
C LEU A 132 4.77 -7.56 15.43
N ASP A 133 3.91 -8.16 16.26
CA ASP A 133 4.23 -8.52 17.65
C ASP A 133 5.36 -9.54 17.70
N ARG A 134 5.30 -10.57 16.87
CA ARG A 134 6.36 -11.58 16.75
C ARG A 134 7.70 -10.95 16.33
N LEU A 135 7.67 -9.93 15.48
CA LEU A 135 8.88 -9.21 15.04
C LEU A 135 9.43 -8.29 16.14
N ALA A 136 8.57 -7.77 17.02
CA ALA A 136 8.96 -6.91 18.13
C ALA A 136 9.53 -7.70 19.31
N ASP A 137 8.97 -8.86 19.62
CA ASP A 137 9.49 -9.78 20.64
C ASP A 137 9.49 -11.22 20.12
N PHE A 138 10.69 -11.70 19.77
CA PHE A 138 10.89 -13.06 19.26
C PHE A 138 10.58 -14.16 20.28
N ARG A 139 10.52 -13.82 21.58
CA ARG A 139 10.20 -14.77 22.65
C ARG A 139 8.69 -14.90 22.89
N CYS A 140 7.91 -14.00 22.31
CA CYS A 140 6.46 -14.03 22.44
C CYS A 140 5.85 -14.93 21.37
N THR A 141 5.11 -15.95 21.79
CA THR A 141 4.27 -16.73 20.86
C THR A 141 3.10 -15.85 20.42
N PRO A 142 3.00 -15.50 19.13
CA PRO A 142 1.96 -14.61 18.64
C PRO A 142 0.58 -15.23 18.86
N ARG A 143 -0.35 -14.45 19.40
CA ARG A 143 -1.76 -14.83 19.54
C ARG A 143 -2.49 -14.53 18.23
N GLY A 144 -2.31 -15.40 17.23
CA GLY A 144 -3.01 -15.29 15.94
C GLY A 144 -2.16 -15.69 14.74
N ALA A 145 -2.77 -15.58 13.55
CA ALA A 145 -2.10 -15.85 12.29
C ALA A 145 -0.98 -14.82 12.06
N THR A 146 0.23 -15.31 11.79
CA THR A 146 1.40 -14.47 11.43
C THR A 146 1.79 -14.58 9.96
N HIS A 147 1.13 -15.48 9.22
CA HIS A 147 1.30 -15.58 7.78
C HIS A 147 0.51 -14.47 7.09
N PHE A 148 1.03 -13.99 5.98
CA PHE A 148 0.39 -13.02 5.11
C PHE A 148 0.87 -13.25 3.67
N THR A 149 0.12 -12.71 2.72
CA THR A 149 0.43 -12.81 1.30
C THR A 149 0.80 -11.43 0.78
N ILE A 150 1.81 -11.38 -0.08
CA ILE A 150 2.17 -10.18 -0.82
C ILE A 150 1.64 -10.35 -2.23
N HIS A 151 0.76 -9.45 -2.64
CA HIS A 151 0.23 -9.39 -3.99
C HIS A 151 1.04 -8.38 -4.79
N THR A 152 1.57 -8.84 -5.92
CA THR A 152 2.35 -8.02 -6.84
C THR A 152 1.50 -7.74 -8.07
N THR A 153 1.32 -6.46 -8.40
CA THR A 153 0.57 -6.02 -9.59
C THR A 153 1.45 -5.13 -10.44
N GLU A 154 1.48 -5.39 -11.74
CA GLU A 154 2.14 -4.54 -12.72
C GLU A 154 1.16 -3.49 -13.25
N ILE A 155 1.60 -2.23 -13.29
CA ILE A 155 0.84 -1.13 -13.87
C ILE A 155 1.66 -0.53 -15.01
N PRO A 156 1.25 -0.70 -16.27
CA PRO A 156 1.93 -0.05 -17.38
C PRO A 156 1.71 1.47 -17.30
N PHE A 157 2.76 2.27 -17.58
CA PHE A 157 2.65 3.73 -17.55
C PHE A 157 1.70 4.24 -18.63
N GLN A 158 1.74 3.64 -19.82
CA GLN A 158 0.87 4.00 -20.93
C GLN A 158 -0.48 3.25 -20.85
N PRO A 159 -1.60 3.90 -21.24
CA PRO A 159 -1.70 5.33 -21.55
C PRO A 159 -1.67 6.20 -20.28
N TYR A 160 -0.96 7.34 -20.36
CA TYR A 160 -0.78 8.24 -19.21
C TYR A 160 -2.09 8.85 -18.72
N THR A 161 -3.08 9.00 -19.61
CA THR A 161 -4.40 9.56 -19.29
C THR A 161 -5.16 8.73 -18.26
N THR A 162 -5.02 7.40 -18.29
CA THR A 162 -5.69 6.49 -17.35
C THR A 162 -4.75 5.98 -16.26
N LEU A 163 -3.50 6.46 -16.21
CA LEU A 163 -2.54 6.04 -15.19
C LEU A 163 -3.00 6.37 -13.76
N PRO A 164 -3.52 7.59 -13.45
CA PRO A 164 -3.98 7.90 -12.11
C PRO A 164 -5.09 6.96 -11.63
N GLU A 165 -6.07 6.67 -12.50
CA GLU A 165 -7.18 5.76 -12.19
C GLU A 165 -6.70 4.33 -11.94
N ARG A 166 -5.78 3.84 -12.77
CA ARG A 166 -5.19 2.50 -12.61
C ARG A 166 -4.40 2.39 -11.30
N LEU A 167 -3.63 3.43 -10.95
CA LEU A 167 -2.88 3.50 -9.71
C LEU A 167 -3.80 3.54 -8.49
N LEU A 168 -4.86 4.35 -8.52
CA LEU A 168 -5.87 4.41 -7.47
C LEU A 168 -6.60 3.08 -7.31
N ARG A 169 -6.95 2.41 -8.42
CA ARG A 169 -7.61 1.09 -8.36
C ARG A 169 -6.73 0.03 -7.72
N ALA A 170 -5.43 0.06 -7.98
CA ALA A 170 -4.47 -0.89 -7.42
C ALA A 170 -4.17 -0.63 -5.93
N THR A 171 -4.11 0.63 -5.52
CA THR A 171 -3.72 1.01 -4.13
C THR A 171 -4.91 1.25 -3.21
N LEU A 172 -6.09 1.59 -3.74
CA LEU A 172 -7.28 1.98 -2.98
C LEU A 172 -8.56 1.41 -3.62
N PRO A 173 -8.73 0.07 -3.68
CA PRO A 173 -9.86 -0.54 -4.37
C PRO A 173 -11.22 -0.10 -3.80
N LYS A 174 -11.31 0.13 -2.49
CA LYS A 174 -12.54 0.61 -1.82
C LYS A 174 -12.93 2.04 -2.23
N VAL A 175 -11.93 2.89 -2.49
CA VAL A 175 -12.16 4.29 -2.91
C VAL A 175 -12.54 4.33 -4.39
N ALA A 176 -11.91 3.50 -5.22
CA ALA A 176 -12.20 3.43 -6.65
C ALA A 176 -13.66 3.03 -6.95
N GLN A 177 -14.28 2.20 -6.10
CA GLN A 177 -15.70 1.82 -6.25
C GLN A 177 -16.67 3.00 -6.06
N ILE A 178 -16.32 3.98 -5.22
CA ILE A 178 -17.15 5.16 -4.97
C ILE A 178 -17.23 6.05 -6.22
N PHE A 179 -16.12 6.17 -6.96
CA PHE A 179 -16.07 6.95 -8.20
C PHE A 179 -16.71 6.25 -9.41
N GLN A 180 -17.01 4.94 -9.31
CA GLN A 180 -17.63 4.15 -10.39
C GLN A 180 -19.12 3.90 -10.17
N ALA A 181 -19.70 4.34 -9.05
CA ALA A 181 -21.13 4.21 -8.82
C ALA A 181 -21.90 5.06 -9.86
N PRO A 182 -22.82 4.46 -10.65
CA PRO A 182 -23.64 5.21 -11.59
C PRO A 182 -24.47 6.25 -10.81
N PRO A 183 -24.71 7.46 -11.37
CA PRO A 183 -25.57 8.44 -10.72
C PRO A 183 -26.95 7.81 -10.54
N ASP A 184 -27.36 7.73 -9.27
CA ASP A 184 -28.62 7.17 -8.84
C ASP A 184 -29.76 7.74 -9.69
N ARG A 185 -30.46 6.86 -10.41
CA ARG A 185 -31.59 7.26 -11.26
C ARG A 185 -32.64 7.87 -10.34
N LYS A 186 -32.84 9.19 -10.46
CA LYS A 186 -33.93 9.93 -9.80
C LYS A 186 -35.23 9.14 -9.97
N ARG A 187 -35.78 8.66 -8.85
CA ARG A 187 -37.12 8.08 -8.80
C ARG A 187 -38.10 9.05 -9.48
N PRO A 188 -38.97 8.58 -10.40
CA PRO A 188 -40.03 9.42 -10.94
C PRO A 188 -40.92 9.86 -9.78
N ARG A 189 -41.09 11.17 -9.66
CA ARG A 189 -42.06 11.80 -8.78
C ARG A 189 -43.43 11.39 -9.31
N ALA A 190 -44.13 10.51 -8.60
CA ALA A 190 -45.53 10.22 -8.88
C ALA A 190 -46.32 11.52 -8.68
N SER A 191 -46.77 12.10 -9.79
CA SER A 191 -47.82 13.09 -9.81
C SER A 191 -49.18 12.39 -9.84
N ASP A 192 -50.15 13.07 -9.26
CA ASP A 192 -51.61 12.94 -9.48
C ASP A 192 -52.28 11.76 -8.74
N THR A 193 -53.40 11.92 -8.03
CA THR A 193 -54.53 12.83 -8.20
C THR A 193 -55.36 12.89 -6.90
N SER A 194 -55.83 14.08 -6.54
CA SER A 194 -56.93 14.32 -5.59
C SER A 194 -58.28 14.13 -6.30
N PRO A 195 -59.30 13.51 -5.70
CA PRO A 195 -60.68 13.62 -6.16
C PRO A 195 -61.47 14.57 -5.26
N ALA A 196 -61.83 15.72 -5.81
CA ALA A 196 -62.88 16.59 -5.28
C ALA A 196 -64.04 16.62 -6.28
N GLU A 197 -65.09 15.84 -6.05
CA GLU A 197 -66.42 16.09 -6.63
C GLU A 197 -67.47 15.35 -5.78
N ARG A 198 -68.10 16.03 -4.80
CA ARG A 198 -69.44 16.64 -4.92
C ARG A 198 -70.48 15.74 -5.61
N MET A 199 -71.34 15.10 -4.81
CA MET A 199 -72.72 14.89 -5.24
C MET A 199 -73.69 15.03 -4.06
N LYS A 200 -74.80 15.69 -4.36
CA LYS A 200 -75.78 16.30 -3.46
C LYS A 200 -76.88 15.32 -3.03
N ILE A 201 -77.38 15.60 -1.83
CA ILE A 201 -78.65 15.27 -1.19
C ILE A 201 -79.85 15.20 -2.15
N ALA A 202 -80.74 14.20 -1.98
CA ALA A 202 -82.20 14.37 -1.96
C ALA A 202 -82.93 13.16 -1.35
N ARG A 203 -84.02 13.47 -0.64
CA ARG A 203 -84.97 12.66 0.13
C ARG A 203 -86.09 12.07 -0.75
N VAL A 204 -86.92 11.23 -0.11
CA VAL A 204 -88.38 11.00 -0.28
C VAL A 204 -88.76 9.60 -0.76
N GLY A 205 -89.61 8.93 0.04
CA GLY A 205 -90.34 7.71 -0.30
C GLY A 205 -90.42 6.77 0.88
#